data_AF-A0A1M6S5Y5-F1
#
_entry.id   AF-A0A1M6S5Y5-F1
#
_cell.length_a   1.000
_cell.length_b   1.000
_cell.length_c   1.000
_cell.angle_alpha   90.00
_cell.angle_beta   90.00
_cell.angle_gamma   90.00
#
_symmetry.space_group_name_H-M   'P 1'
#
loop_
_entity.id
_entity.type
_entity.pdbx_description
1 polymer ?
#
loop_
_entity_poly.entity_id
_entity_poly.type
_entity_poly.pdbx_seq_one_letter_code
_entity_poly.pdbx_strand_id
1 'polypeptide(L)'
;MTEVEVIERPSLDGKRSALVLAEDRVGHYSEFREFFIRRFSLDTNGLSKSGYFRGPSGAIYSLVFVGRSGEPFPDGLEVYALVDALEPLSEEDVDTDLWAFLRWMIQGIGGEWKVEDLDATGRLYQLPFLSGRG
;
A
#
# COMPACT_ATOMS: atom_id res chain seq x y z
N MET A 1 5.48 -2.07 -16.56
CA MET A 1 6.60 -2.29 -15.62
C MET A 1 6.33 -1.37 -14.45
N THR A 2 5.88 -1.97 -13.36
CA THR A 2 5.15 -1.36 -12.25
C THR A 2 5.59 -2.14 -11.03
N GLU A 3 6.75 -1.83 -10.47
CA GLU A 3 7.22 -2.57 -9.30
C GLU A 3 7.15 -1.68 -8.07
N VAL A 4 6.23 -2.07 -7.21
CA VAL A 4 6.25 -1.72 -5.80
C VAL A 4 7.44 -2.44 -5.19
N GLU A 5 8.40 -1.65 -4.72
CA GLU A 5 9.59 -2.16 -4.06
C GLU A 5 9.43 -2.01 -2.55
N VAL A 6 9.39 -3.11 -1.81
CA VAL A 6 9.46 -3.05 -0.34
C VAL A 6 10.89 -2.69 0.05
N ILE A 7 11.04 -1.61 0.82
CA ILE A 7 12.34 -1.07 1.20
C ILE A 7 12.52 -1.07 2.72
N GLU A 8 13.78 -1.01 3.16
CA GLU A 8 14.11 -0.69 4.54
C GLU A 8 13.71 0.74 4.90
N ARG A 9 13.69 1.04 6.21
CA ARG A 9 13.32 2.37 6.71
C ARG A 9 14.18 3.46 6.05
N PRO A 10 13.57 4.41 5.31
CA PRO A 10 14.29 5.52 4.71
C PRO A 10 14.69 6.55 5.78
N SER A 11 15.56 7.50 5.41
CA SER A 11 15.72 8.72 6.21
C SER A 11 14.41 9.50 6.24
N LEU A 12 14.02 9.96 7.42
CA LEU A 12 12.80 10.77 7.63
C LEU A 12 13.12 12.26 7.84
N ASP A 13 14.39 12.63 7.82
CA ASP A 13 14.80 14.02 8.03
C ASP A 13 14.23 14.91 6.91
N GLY A 14 13.53 15.96 7.30
CA GLY A 14 12.89 16.89 6.37
C GLY A 14 11.65 16.33 5.67
N LYS A 15 11.18 15.14 6.04
CA LYS A 15 9.94 14.55 5.49
C LYS A 15 8.73 14.86 6.36
N ARG A 16 7.57 15.00 5.73
CA ARG A 16 6.24 15.00 6.34
C ARG A 16 5.46 13.78 5.85
N SER A 17 4.57 13.28 6.69
CA SER A 17 3.66 12.19 6.34
C SER A 17 2.29 12.76 5.95
N ALA A 18 1.73 12.26 4.86
CA ALA A 18 0.36 12.55 4.43
C ALA A 18 -0.42 11.25 4.29
N LEU A 19 -1.54 11.11 4.99
CA LEU A 19 -2.41 9.93 4.88
C LEU A 19 -3.05 9.91 3.48
N VAL A 20 -2.91 8.80 2.77
CA VAL A 20 -3.43 8.63 1.41
C VAL A 20 -4.36 7.43 1.26
N LEU A 21 -4.32 6.46 2.17
CA LEU A 21 -5.25 5.34 2.21
C LEU A 21 -5.43 4.85 3.65
N ALA A 22 -6.68 4.53 4.01
CA ALA A 22 -7.01 3.84 5.25
C ALA A 22 -7.97 2.69 4.93
N GLU A 23 -7.58 1.46 5.30
CA GLU A 23 -8.42 0.27 5.25
C GLU A 23 -8.63 -0.23 6.67
N ASP A 24 -9.87 -0.18 7.13
CA ASP A 24 -10.23 -0.47 8.51
C ASP A 24 -10.38 -1.96 8.81
N ARG A 25 -10.52 -2.82 7.81
CA ARG A 25 -10.80 -4.25 7.96
C ARG A 25 -10.00 -5.07 6.97
N VAL A 26 -8.68 -4.91 7.01
CA VAL A 26 -7.75 -5.67 6.14
C VAL A 26 -7.88 -7.18 6.36
N GLY A 27 -8.31 -7.59 7.55
CA GLY A 27 -8.57 -8.99 7.89
C GLY A 27 -9.99 -9.51 7.57
N HIS A 28 -10.84 -8.71 6.89
CA HIS A 28 -12.16 -9.18 6.46
C HIS A 28 -12.06 -10.46 5.62
N TYR A 29 -11.04 -10.52 4.76
CA TYR A 29 -10.55 -11.73 4.14
C TYR A 29 -9.19 -12.08 4.75
N SER A 30 -9.05 -13.30 5.28
CA SER A 30 -7.86 -13.75 6.00
C SER A 30 -6.57 -13.66 5.18
N GLU A 31 -6.67 -13.86 3.89
CA GLU A 31 -5.58 -13.94 2.92
C GLU A 31 -4.84 -12.60 2.80
N PHE A 32 -5.55 -11.49 2.90
CA PHE A 32 -4.98 -10.15 2.88
C PHE A 32 -4.16 -9.89 4.14
N ARG A 33 -4.70 -10.26 5.31
CA ARG A 33 -3.96 -10.19 6.58
C ARG A 33 -2.71 -11.07 6.54
N GLU A 34 -2.84 -12.32 6.08
CA GLU A 34 -1.72 -13.26 5.98
C GLU A 34 -0.62 -12.76 5.04
N PHE A 35 -1.01 -12.13 3.92
CA PHE A 35 -0.07 -11.51 2.99
C PHE A 35 0.81 -10.47 3.70
N PHE A 36 0.21 -9.54 4.47
CA PHE A 36 0.98 -8.53 5.19
C PHE A 36 1.83 -9.11 6.32
N ILE A 37 1.30 -10.10 7.07
CA ILE A 37 2.07 -10.80 8.11
C ILE A 37 3.34 -11.40 7.52
N ARG A 38 3.22 -12.14 6.41
CA ARG A 38 4.37 -12.78 5.76
C ARG A 38 5.33 -11.75 5.18
N ARG A 39 4.81 -10.75 4.47
CA ARG A 39 5.65 -9.80 3.72
C ARG A 39 6.47 -8.88 4.62
N PHE A 40 5.92 -8.52 5.78
CA PHE A 40 6.56 -7.63 6.75
C PHE A 40 7.03 -8.35 8.04
N SER A 41 6.88 -9.68 8.10
CA SER A 41 7.26 -10.50 9.26
C SER A 41 6.67 -9.96 10.57
N LEU A 42 5.37 -9.63 10.52
CA LEU A 42 4.67 -8.97 11.63
C LEU A 42 4.51 -9.86 12.87
N ASP A 43 4.57 -11.18 12.67
CA ASP A 43 4.55 -12.20 13.73
C ASP A 43 5.81 -12.21 14.60
N THR A 44 6.95 -11.84 14.01
CA THR A 44 8.28 -11.86 14.67
C THR A 44 8.73 -10.47 15.10
N ASN A 45 8.47 -9.45 14.29
CA ASN A 45 8.88 -8.06 14.56
C ASN A 45 7.79 -7.22 15.22
N GLY A 46 6.53 -7.67 15.22
CA GLY A 46 5.40 -6.93 15.78
C GLY A 46 5.29 -5.51 15.22
N LEU A 47 4.94 -4.55 16.09
CA LEU A 47 4.84 -3.12 15.77
C LEU A 47 6.19 -2.38 15.78
N SER A 48 7.31 -3.08 16.01
CA SER A 48 8.62 -2.43 16.19
C SER A 48 9.21 -1.88 14.88
N LYS A 49 8.69 -2.30 13.73
CA LYS A 49 9.10 -1.84 12.40
C LYS A 49 7.88 -1.57 11.52
N SER A 50 7.69 -0.32 11.12
CA SER A 50 6.72 0.04 10.07
C SER A 50 7.16 -0.56 8.73
N GLY A 51 6.21 -0.93 7.89
CA GLY A 51 6.49 -1.29 6.51
C GLY A 51 6.80 -0.04 5.69
N TYR A 52 7.66 -0.16 4.68
CA TYR A 52 7.89 0.90 3.71
C TYR A 52 7.90 0.32 2.31
N PHE A 53 7.40 1.09 1.35
CA PHE A 53 7.53 0.75 -0.06
C PHE A 53 7.81 1.98 -0.91
N ARG A 54 8.46 1.77 -2.05
CA ARG A 54 8.62 2.75 -3.12
C ARG A 54 7.65 2.41 -4.25
N GLY A 55 6.85 3.39 -4.66
CA GLY A 55 5.94 3.26 -5.80
C GLY A 55 6.65 3.50 -7.13
N PRO A 56 6.01 3.16 -8.27
CA PRO A 56 6.55 3.42 -9.61
C PRO A 56 6.87 4.90 -9.91
N SER A 57 6.20 5.86 -9.26
CA SER A 57 6.56 7.29 -9.37
C SER A 57 7.92 7.62 -8.73
N GLY A 58 8.45 6.73 -7.89
CA GLY A 58 9.61 6.96 -7.03
C GLY A 58 9.27 7.51 -5.64
N ALA A 59 8.00 7.87 -5.39
CA ALA A 59 7.54 8.27 -4.06
C ALA A 59 7.65 7.11 -3.06
N ILE A 60 7.89 7.47 -1.80
CA ILE A 60 8.05 6.50 -0.71
C ILE A 60 6.85 6.61 0.21
N TYR A 61 6.37 5.45 0.65
CA TYR A 61 5.21 5.31 1.51
C TYR A 61 5.56 4.53 2.76
N SER A 62 4.93 4.90 3.88
CA SER A 62 4.95 4.13 5.12
C SER A 62 3.63 3.40 5.29
N LEU A 63 3.72 2.14 5.70
CA LEU A 63 2.60 1.29 6.07
C LEU A 63 2.52 1.23 7.60
N VAL A 64 1.40 1.66 8.14
CA VAL A 64 1.07 1.56 9.56
C VAL A 64 0.01 0.49 9.73
N PHE A 65 0.37 -0.58 10.44
CA PHE A 65 -0.52 -1.69 10.71
C PHE A 65 -1.28 -1.43 12.02
N VAL A 66 -2.61 -1.44 11.94
CA VAL A 66 -3.49 -1.12 13.07
C VAL A 66 -3.92 -2.39 13.77
N GLY A 67 -3.75 -2.43 15.09
CA GLY A 67 -4.31 -3.46 15.96
C GLY A 67 -5.51 -2.93 16.73
N ARG A 68 -6.56 -3.74 16.86
CA ARG A 68 -7.73 -3.45 17.70
C ARG A 68 -7.90 -4.54 18.75
N SER A 69 -8.36 -4.15 19.93
CA SER A 69 -8.57 -5.08 21.02
C SER A 69 -9.64 -6.11 20.63
N GLY A 70 -9.33 -7.40 20.80
CA GLY A 70 -10.24 -8.50 20.46
C GLY A 70 -10.12 -9.00 19.02
N GLU A 71 -9.41 -8.28 18.14
CA GLU A 71 -9.25 -8.67 16.74
C GLU A 71 -7.84 -9.20 16.44
N PRO A 72 -7.67 -10.17 15.53
CA PRO A 72 -6.35 -10.64 15.14
C PRO A 72 -5.58 -9.58 14.34
N PHE A 73 -4.32 -9.36 14.68
CA PHE A 73 -3.46 -8.35 14.05
C PHE A 73 -2.86 -8.82 12.71
N PRO A 74 -2.71 -7.93 11.70
CA PRO A 74 -3.31 -6.60 11.62
C PRO A 74 -4.82 -6.63 11.33
N ASP A 75 -5.54 -5.71 11.96
CA ASP A 75 -6.97 -5.50 11.72
C ASP A 75 -7.21 -4.40 10.67
N GLY A 76 -6.34 -3.39 10.64
CA GLY A 76 -6.37 -2.33 9.64
C GLY A 76 -5.00 -1.97 9.08
N LEU A 77 -5.01 -1.16 8.03
CA LEU A 77 -3.84 -0.65 7.33
C LEU A 77 -4.03 0.83 7.01
N GLU A 78 -3.06 1.65 7.39
CA GLU A 78 -2.95 3.03 6.92
C GLU A 78 -1.69 3.18 6.05
N VAL A 79 -1.81 3.92 4.95
CA VAL A 79 -0.72 4.23 4.02
C VAL A 79 -0.48 5.72 4.04
N TYR A 80 0.77 6.10 4.31
CA TYR A 80 1.20 7.49 4.36
C TYR A 80 2.26 7.76 3.30
N ALA A 81 2.03 8.74 2.41
CA ALA A 81 3.08 9.27 1.54
C ALA A 81 4.11 10.05 2.36
N LEU A 82 5.41 9.82 2.11
CA LEU A 82 6.53 10.54 2.72
C LEU A 82 7.00 11.63 1.76
N VAL A 83 6.54 12.86 2.00
CA VAL A 83 6.77 14.03 1.14
C VAL A 83 7.84 14.89 1.75
N ASP A 84 8.65 15.59 0.95
CA ASP A 84 9.47 16.67 1.48
C ASP A 84 8.58 17.75 2.12
N ALA A 85 8.98 18.26 3.29
CA ALA A 85 8.11 19.04 4.17
C ALA A 85 7.48 20.28 3.51
N LEU A 86 8.12 20.83 2.48
CA LEU A 86 7.69 22.04 1.77
C LEU A 86 7.09 21.76 0.38
N GLU A 87 7.20 20.53 -0.11
CA GLU A 87 6.72 20.17 -1.46
C GLU A 87 5.24 19.78 -1.44
N PRO A 88 4.47 20.15 -2.48
CA PRO A 88 3.12 19.66 -2.66
C PRO A 88 3.12 18.15 -2.92
N LEU A 89 2.03 17.50 -2.52
CA LEU A 89 1.81 16.09 -2.85
C LEU A 89 1.17 16.02 -4.25
N SER A 90 1.75 15.22 -5.14
CA SER A 90 1.19 14.94 -6.45
C SER A 90 0.07 13.90 -6.35
N GLU A 91 -1.18 14.32 -6.55
CA GLU A 91 -2.33 13.42 -6.48
C GLU A 91 -2.26 12.33 -7.57
N GLU A 92 -1.78 12.68 -8.77
CA GLU A 92 -1.62 11.72 -9.88
C GLU A 92 -0.59 10.63 -9.57
N ASP A 93 0.54 11.00 -8.95
CA ASP A 93 1.55 10.03 -8.54
C ASP A 93 1.04 9.12 -7.42
N VAL A 94 0.30 9.69 -6.45
CA VAL A 94 -0.33 8.93 -5.37
C VAL A 94 -1.33 7.92 -5.92
N ASP A 95 -2.22 8.33 -6.82
CA ASP A 95 -3.20 7.45 -7.44
C ASP A 95 -2.52 6.31 -8.21
N THR A 96 -1.48 6.63 -8.98
CA THR A 96 -0.70 5.65 -9.75
C THR A 96 0.00 4.65 -8.84
N ASP A 97 0.62 5.12 -7.76
CA ASP A 97 1.36 4.29 -6.83
C ASP A 97 0.45 3.44 -5.94
N LEU A 98 -0.67 3.99 -5.46
CA LEU A 98 -1.67 3.24 -4.69
C LEU A 98 -2.28 2.15 -5.54
N TRP A 99 -2.55 2.41 -6.82
CA TRP A 99 -3.00 1.35 -7.72
C TRP A 99 -1.96 0.26 -7.91
N ALA A 100 -0.70 0.64 -8.11
CA ALA A 100 0.40 -0.32 -8.19
C ALA A 100 0.54 -1.13 -6.89
N PHE A 101 0.33 -0.51 -5.73
CA PHE A 101 0.28 -1.18 -4.42
C PHE A 101 -0.85 -2.20 -4.32
N LEU A 102 -2.07 -1.84 -4.74
CA LEU A 102 -3.20 -2.77 -4.78
C LEU A 102 -2.93 -3.94 -5.72
N ARG A 103 -2.40 -3.69 -6.92
CA ARG A 103 -2.02 -4.75 -7.87
C ARG A 103 -0.96 -5.68 -7.31
N TRP A 104 0.07 -5.13 -6.67
CA TRP A 104 1.14 -5.89 -6.02
C TRP A 104 0.59 -6.79 -4.90
N MET A 105 -0.32 -6.25 -4.07
CA MET A 105 -0.99 -7.02 -3.02
C MET A 105 -1.83 -8.16 -3.60
N ILE A 106 -2.69 -7.87 -4.58
CA ILE A 106 -3.55 -8.87 -5.23
C ILE A 106 -2.72 -9.96 -5.90
N GLN A 107 -1.65 -9.59 -6.60
CA GLN A 107 -0.73 -10.56 -7.22
C GLN A 107 -0.04 -11.44 -6.16
N GLY A 108 0.33 -10.87 -5.01
CA GLY A 108 0.96 -11.59 -3.92
C GLY A 108 0.03 -12.53 -3.14
N ILE A 109 -1.27 -12.19 -3.07
CA ILE A 109 -2.32 -13.04 -2.51
C ILE A 109 -2.66 -14.18 -3.48
N GLY A 110 -2.92 -13.86 -4.74
CA GLY A 110 -3.28 -14.81 -5.79
C GLY A 110 -4.60 -15.56 -5.55
N GLY A 111 -4.71 -16.75 -6.15
CA GLY A 111 -5.91 -17.58 -6.03
C GLY A 111 -7.10 -17.01 -6.80
N GLU A 112 -8.21 -16.73 -6.09
CA GLU A 112 -9.40 -16.10 -6.67
C GLU A 112 -9.22 -14.61 -6.91
N TRP A 113 -8.21 -13.99 -6.29
CA TRP A 113 -7.91 -12.57 -6.42
C TRP A 113 -6.99 -12.34 -7.62
N LYS A 114 -7.57 -11.79 -8.69
CA LYS A 114 -6.87 -11.56 -9.96
C LYS A 114 -6.64 -10.08 -10.20
N VAL A 115 -5.43 -9.77 -10.68
CA VAL A 115 -5.07 -8.39 -11.07
C VAL A 115 -5.98 -7.90 -12.20
N GLU A 116 -6.42 -8.80 -13.07
CA GLU A 116 -7.32 -8.50 -14.18
C GLU A 116 -8.68 -7.98 -13.70
N ASP A 117 -9.21 -8.54 -12.61
CA ASP A 117 -10.49 -8.15 -12.02
C ASP A 117 -10.38 -6.78 -11.32
N LEU A 118 -9.24 -6.52 -10.67
CA LEU A 118 -8.91 -5.20 -10.13
C LEU A 118 -8.80 -4.17 -11.27
N ASP A 119 -8.03 -4.46 -12.32
CA ASP A 119 -7.85 -3.57 -13.47
C ASP A 119 -9.18 -3.32 -14.22
N ALA A 120 -10.07 -4.32 -14.28
CA ALA A 120 -11.42 -4.14 -14.82
C ALA A 120 -12.24 -3.18 -13.97
N THR A 121 -12.15 -3.28 -12.64
CA THR A 121 -12.79 -2.36 -11.70
C THR A 121 -12.24 -0.94 -11.87
N GLY A 122 -10.93 -0.76 -11.97
CA GLY A 122 -10.30 0.54 -12.17
C GLY A 122 -10.71 1.24 -13.47
N ARG A 123 -10.95 0.47 -14.55
CA ARG A 123 -11.50 1.00 -15.80
C ARG A 123 -12.93 1.52 -15.65
N LEU A 124 -13.76 0.88 -14.83
CA LEU A 124 -15.12 1.35 -14.55
C LEU A 124 -15.12 2.71 -13.82
N TYR A 125 -14.13 2.92 -12.95
CA TYR A 125 -13.95 4.18 -12.23
C TYR A 125 -13.13 5.23 -13.00
N GLN A 126 -12.81 4.98 -14.27
CA GLN A 126 -12.09 5.91 -15.16
C GLN A 126 -10.77 6.43 -14.59
N LEU A 127 -10.01 5.56 -13.92
CA LEU A 127 -8.72 5.97 -13.35
C LEU A 127 -7.76 6.44 -14.47
N PRO A 128 -7.18 7.66 -14.38
CA PRO A 128 -6.46 8.28 -15.50
C PRO A 128 -5.28 7.45 -16.02
N PHE A 129 -4.51 6.83 -15.13
CA PHE A 129 -3.32 6.05 -15.47
C PHE A 129 -3.65 4.66 -16.10
N LEU A 130 -4.88 4.15 -15.94
CA LEU A 130 -5.36 2.96 -16.69
C LEU A 130 -5.92 3.32 -18.07
N SER A 131 -6.18 4.61 -18.29
CA SER A 131 -6.70 5.15 -19.54
C SER A 131 -5.59 5.59 -20.51
N GLY A 132 -4.32 5.50 -20.08
CA GLY A 132 -3.13 5.84 -20.85
C GLY A 132 -2.69 4.78 -21.88
N ARG A 133 -3.21 4.94 -23.11
CA ARG A 133 -2.67 4.57 -24.45
C ARG A 133 -1.82 3.30 -24.62
N GLY A 134 -2.40 2.33 -25.32
CA GLY A 134 -1.67 1.59 -26.36
C GLY A 134 -1.45 2.43 -27.62
#